data_AF-A0A840YJN8-F1
#
_entry.id   AF-A0A840YJN8-F1
#
_cell.length_a   1.000
_cell.length_b   1.000
_cell.length_c   1.000
_cell.angle_alpha   90.00
_cell.angle_beta   90.00
_cell.angle_gamma   90.00
#
_symmetry.space_group_name_H-M   'P 1'
#
loop_
_entity.id
_entity.type
_entity.pdbx_description
1 polymer ?
#
loop_
_entity_poly.entity_id
_entity_poly.type
_entity_poly.pdbx_seq_one_letter_code
_entity_poly.pdbx_strand_id
1 'polypeptide(L)' 'MRLSIWTGLAAHQPGAGINRARRGDYPRFSRFRARVNGCPIHEPA' A
#
# COMPACT_ATOMS: atom_id res chain seq x y z
N MET A 1 0.48 -6.73 7.69
CA MET A 1 1.19 -6.54 6.41
C MET A 1 0.31 -5.80 5.40
N ARG A 2 0.80 -4.71 4.79
CA ARG A 2 0.10 -4.00 3.70
C ARG A 2 0.50 -4.62 2.37
N LEU A 3 -0.46 -5.12 1.59
CA LEU A 3 -0.22 -5.44 0.19
C LEU A 3 -0.26 -4.13 -0.62
N SER A 4 0.87 -3.72 -1.17
CA SER A 4 0.96 -2.61 -2.12
C SER A 4 2.01 -2.90 -3.17
N ILE A 5 1.62 -2.74 -4.43
CA ILE A 5 2.54 -2.84 -5.58
C ILE A 5 3.64 -1.77 -5.55
N TRP A 6 3.42 -0.69 -4.80
CA TRP A 6 4.40 0.40 -4.62
C TRP A 6 5.45 0.07 -3.55
N THR A 7 5.30 -1.04 -2.81
CA THR A 7 6.32 -1.55 -1.88
C THR A 7 7.35 -2.46 -2.60
N GLY A 8 7.27 -2.60 -3.93
CA GLY A 8 8.24 -3.36 -4.73
C GLY A 8 9.56 -2.61 -4.98
N LEU A 9 10.56 -3.33 -5.49
CA LEU A 9 11.86 -2.77 -5.88
C LEU A 9 11.71 -1.59 -6.86
N ALA A 10 12.61 -0.61 -6.77
CA ALA A 10 12.60 0.60 -7.61
C ALA A 10 12.63 0.29 -9.13
N ALA A 11 13.19 -0.84 -9.54
CA ALA A 11 13.19 -1.28 -10.93
C ALA A 11 11.80 -1.69 -11.48
N HIS A 12 10.82 -1.94 -10.60
CA HIS A 12 9.47 -2.41 -10.95
C HIS A 12 8.38 -1.41 -10.55
N GLN A 13 8.69 -0.11 -10.56
CA GLN A 13 7.70 0.91 -10.23
C GLN A 13 6.54 0.86 -11.24
N PRO A 14 5.30 0.75 -10.76
CA PRO A 14 4.19 0.45 -11.63
C PRO A 14 3.68 1.75 -12.29
N GLY A 15 4.17 2.02 -13.51
CA GLY A 15 3.99 3.31 -14.20
C GLY A 15 2.66 3.53 -14.92
N ALA A 16 1.82 2.50 -15.08
CA ALA A 16 0.53 2.60 -15.76
C ALA A 16 -0.50 3.42 -14.97
N GLY A 17 -1.51 3.97 -15.66
CA GLY A 17 -2.54 4.84 -15.05
C GLY A 17 -3.26 4.24 -13.85
N ILE A 18 -3.66 2.96 -13.94
CA ILE A 18 -4.29 2.21 -12.83
C ILE A 18 -3.38 2.18 -11.60
N ASN A 19 -2.08 1.96 -11.82
CA ASN A 19 -1.13 1.83 -10.73
C ASN A 19 -0.81 3.18 -10.09
N ARG A 20 -0.78 4.28 -10.87
CA ARG A 20 -0.70 5.64 -10.32
C ARG A 20 -1.86 5.95 -9.38
N ALA A 21 -3.10 5.64 -9.78
CA ALA A 21 -4.26 5.83 -8.92
C ALA A 21 -4.12 5.07 -7.59
N ARG A 22 -3.61 3.84 -7.66
CA ARG A 22 -3.38 3.00 -6.47
C ARG A 22 -2.36 3.55 -5.47
N ARG A 23 -1.49 4.49 -5.84
CA ARG A 23 -0.46 5.04 -4.94
C ARG A 23 -1.06 5.73 -3.72
N GLY A 24 -2.18 6.44 -3.89
CA GLY A 24 -2.88 7.12 -2.79
C GLY A 24 -3.85 6.21 -2.04
N ASP A 25 -4.49 5.27 -2.74
CA ASP A 25 -5.54 4.42 -2.16
C ASP A 25 -4.98 3.34 -1.23
N TYR A 26 -3.85 2.70 -1.58
CA TYR A 26 -3.27 1.65 -0.73
C TYR A 26 -2.99 2.12 0.71
N PRO A 27 -2.35 3.29 0.94
CA PRO A 27 -2.19 3.85 2.28
C PRO A 27 -3.53 4.10 3.00
N ARG A 28 -4.54 4.62 2.29
CA ARG A 28 -5.86 4.95 2.86
C ARG A 28 -6.57 3.69 3.35
N PHE A 29 -6.58 2.63 2.54
CA PHE A 29 -7.19 1.35 2.94
C PHE A 29 -6.39 0.63 4.02
N SER A 30 -5.06 0.73 4.00
CA SER A 30 -4.21 0.19 5.08
C SER A 30 -4.57 0.80 6.43
N ARG A 31 -4.64 2.14 6.50
CA ARG A 31 -5.04 2.86 7.73
C ARG A 31 -6.45 2.50 8.18
N PHE A 32 -7.40 2.40 7.24
CA PHE A 32 -8.75 1.97 7.54
C PHE A 32 -8.76 0.59 8.20
N ARG A 33 -8.10 -0.40 7.58
CA ARG A 33 -8.01 -1.78 8.08
C ARG A 33 -7.33 -1.86 9.43
N ALA A 34 -6.24 -1.12 9.65
CA ALA A 34 -5.58 -1.08 10.95
C ALA A 34 -6.52 -0.58 12.05
N ARG A 35 -7.34 0.44 11.75
CA ARG A 35 -8.34 0.97 12.68
C ARG A 35 -9.49 -0.02 12.92
N VAL A 36 -10.11 -0.55 11.87
CA VAL A 36 -11.32 -1.39 12.01
C VAL A 36 -11.03 -2.79 12.52
N ASN A 37 -9.84 -3.33 12.26
CA ASN A 37 -9.44 -4.65 12.76
C ASN A 37 -8.79 -4.57 14.15
N GLY A 38 -8.52 -3.37 14.68
CA GLY A 38 -7.90 -3.17 16.00
C GLY A 38 -6.43 -3.61 16.10
N CYS A 39 -5.75 -3.83 14.97
CA CYS A 39 -4.37 -4.32 14.95
C CYS A 39 -3.50 -3.47 14.01
N PRO A 40 -2.39 -2.88 14.49
CA PRO A 40 -1.46 -2.13 13.66
C PRO A 40 -0.89 -2.96 12.51
N ILE A 41 -0.71 -2.32 11.35
CA ILE A 41 -0.03 -2.93 10.20
C ILE A 41 1.46 -2.59 10.28
N HIS A 42 2.29 -3.60 10.54
CA HIS A 42 3.74 -3.50 10.44
C HIS A 42 4.19 -3.66 8.99
N GLU A 43 5.12 -2.81 8.56
CA GLU A 43 5.78 -2.86 7.25
C GLU A 43 7.29 -3.15 7.46
N PRO A 44 7.95 -3.85 6.50
CA PRO A 44 9.40 -4.00 6.51
C PRO A 44 10.10 -2.63 6.39
N ALA A 45 11.29 -2.52 6.98
CA ALA A 45 12.16 -1.35 6.84
C ALA A 45 12.87 -1.32 5.49
#